data_AF-A0A1Q6YQE4-F1
#
_entry.id   AF-A0A1Q6YQE4-F1
#
_cell.length_a   1.000
_cell.length_b   1.000
_cell.length_c   1.000
_cell.angle_alpha   90.00
_cell.angle_beta   90.00
_cell.angle_gamma   90.00
#
_symmetry.space_group_name_H-M   'P 1'
#
loop_
_entity.id
_entity.type
_entity.pdbx_description
1 polymer ?
#
loop_
_entity_poly.entity_id
_entity_poly.type
_entity_poly.pdbx_seq_one_letter_code
_entity_poly.pdbx_strand_id
1 'polypeptide(L)'
;MCLLVLALRPIPAAAGCADKIDLFPTSDGESVDARGLAYLRSDEEGAKQTFTVAVDVAVPDGTQLFVFANGAPVGTITIAPGIATLDLSNANGVRFPPGVDSVCSIGHVSVTDEAGTPLLVGSF
;
A
#
# COMPACT_ATOMS: atom_id res chain seq x y z
N MET A 1 21.52 -18.49 50.20
CA MET A 1 20.55 -17.45 49.78
C MET A 1 20.99 -16.97 48.41
N CYS A 2 20.42 -17.53 47.34
CA CYS A 2 20.81 -17.23 45.95
C CYS A 2 19.64 -16.48 45.31
N LEU A 3 19.75 -15.15 45.21
CA LEU A 3 18.77 -14.34 44.49
C LEU A 3 19.09 -14.44 42.99
N LEU A 4 18.28 -15.20 42.24
CA LEU A 4 18.20 -15.06 40.79
C LEU A 4 17.51 -13.72 40.48
N VAL A 5 18.28 -12.74 40.01
CA VAL A 5 17.72 -11.52 39.40
C VAL A 5 17.32 -11.87 37.98
N LEU A 6 16.03 -12.13 37.76
CA LEU A 6 15.44 -12.20 36.42
C LEU A 6 15.53 -10.82 35.77
N ALA A 7 16.56 -10.62 34.95
CA ALA A 7 16.65 -9.46 34.07
C ALA A 7 15.61 -9.62 32.95
N LEU A 8 14.39 -9.13 33.18
CA LEU A 8 13.43 -8.83 32.13
C LEU A 8 14.05 -7.73 31.26
N ARG A 9 14.70 -8.11 30.15
CA ARG A 9 15.02 -7.15 29.10
C ARG A 9 13.69 -6.59 28.61
N PRO A 10 13.46 -5.26 28.60
CA PRO A 10 12.33 -4.71 27.89
C PRO A 10 12.48 -5.13 26.44
N ILE A 11 11.58 -6.00 25.98
CA ILE A 11 11.44 -6.29 24.55
C ILE A 11 11.10 -4.92 23.95
N PRO A 12 11.91 -4.37 23.02
CA PRO A 12 11.49 -3.17 22.33
C PRO A 12 10.14 -3.52 21.70
N ALA A 13 9.07 -2.83 22.09
CA ALA A 13 7.81 -2.91 21.37
C ALA A 13 8.16 -2.65 19.89
N ALA A 14 7.74 -3.54 19.00
CA ALA A 14 7.89 -3.26 17.58
C ALA A 14 7.14 -1.94 17.35
N ALA A 15 7.85 -0.89 16.98
CA ALA A 15 7.18 0.36 16.67
C ALA A 15 6.35 0.10 15.41
N GLY A 16 5.05 0.40 15.46
CA GLY A 16 4.21 0.40 14.26
C GLY A 16 4.79 1.35 13.21
N CYS A 17 4.45 1.13 11.95
CA CYS A 17 4.84 2.05 10.87
C CYS A 17 3.64 2.86 10.40
N ALA A 18 3.88 4.06 9.89
CA ALA A 18 2.89 4.83 9.15
C ALA A 18 3.62 5.73 8.17
N ASP A 19 3.24 5.67 6.89
CA ASP A 19 3.87 6.48 5.86
C ASP A 19 2.89 6.82 4.74
N LYS A 20 3.16 7.91 4.03
CA LYS A 20 2.36 8.41 2.92
C LYS A 20 3.25 9.03 1.86
N ILE A 21 3.05 8.63 0.62
CA ILE A 21 3.78 9.13 -0.54
C ILE A 21 2.82 9.62 -1.61
N ASP A 22 3.28 10.60 -2.39
CA ASP A 22 2.67 10.91 -3.67
C ASP A 22 3.13 9.88 -4.71
N LEU A 23 2.23 9.50 -5.61
CA LEU A 23 2.57 8.70 -6.78
C LEU A 23 2.71 9.62 -7.97
N PHE A 24 3.87 9.56 -8.62
CA PHE A 24 4.20 10.42 -9.73
C PHE A 24 3.81 9.77 -11.06
N PRO A 25 3.21 10.54 -11.99
CA PRO A 25 2.88 10.01 -13.30
C PRO A 25 4.14 9.70 -14.11
N THR A 26 4.08 8.62 -14.88
CA THR A 26 5.02 8.35 -15.97
C THR A 26 4.62 9.18 -17.20
N SER A 27 5.35 9.07 -18.31
CA SER A 27 4.93 9.69 -19.58
C SER A 27 3.54 9.23 -20.04
N ASP A 28 3.19 7.96 -19.81
CA ASP A 28 1.87 7.42 -20.14
C ASP A 28 0.82 7.91 -19.15
N GLY A 29 1.16 8.02 -17.86
CA GLY A 29 0.31 8.62 -16.84
C GLY A 29 0.00 10.10 -17.10
N GLU A 30 0.97 10.88 -17.56
CA GLU A 30 0.78 12.29 -17.93
C GLU A 30 -0.24 12.45 -19.06
N SER A 31 -0.27 11.51 -20.02
CA SER A 31 -1.22 11.54 -21.14
C SER A 31 -2.69 11.41 -20.72
N VAL A 32 -2.93 10.90 -19.51
CA VAL A 32 -4.26 10.69 -18.92
C VAL A 32 -4.44 11.51 -17.62
N ASP A 33 -3.64 12.56 -17.40
CA ASP A 33 -3.65 13.41 -16.19
C ASP A 33 -3.67 12.58 -14.89
N ALA A 34 -2.89 11.49 -14.85
CA ALA A 34 -2.88 10.58 -13.71
C ALA A 34 -2.26 11.25 -12.48
N ARG A 35 -2.94 11.10 -11.34
CA ARG A 35 -2.46 11.51 -10.02
C ARG A 35 -2.77 10.42 -9.02
N GLY A 36 -1.93 10.28 -8.00
CA GLY A 36 -2.22 9.33 -6.94
C GLY A 36 -1.43 9.55 -5.68
N LEU A 37 -1.82 8.80 -4.66
CA LEU A 37 -1.15 8.72 -3.37
C LEU A 37 -1.22 7.29 -2.86
N ALA A 38 -0.21 6.90 -2.09
CA ALA A 38 -0.23 5.65 -1.35
C ALA A 38 -0.02 5.93 0.15
N TYR A 39 -0.74 5.17 0.98
CA TYR A 39 -0.67 5.23 2.43
C TYR A 39 -0.52 3.82 2.99
N LEU A 40 0.36 3.67 3.99
CA LEU A 40 0.50 2.44 4.76
C LEU A 40 0.47 2.73 6.25
N ARG A 41 -0.01 1.77 7.01
CA ARG A 41 0.06 1.79 8.47
C ARG A 41 0.04 0.39 9.05
N SER A 42 0.86 0.17 10.07
CA SER A 42 0.76 -0.94 11.00
C SER A 42 0.66 -0.42 12.43
N ASP A 43 -0.15 -1.06 13.27
CA ASP A 43 -0.01 -0.89 14.72
C ASP A 43 1.27 -1.58 15.24
N GLU A 44 1.59 -1.33 16.50
CA GLU A 44 2.82 -1.81 17.17
C GLU A 44 2.89 -3.34 17.24
N GLU A 45 1.74 -4.01 17.31
CA GLU A 45 1.68 -5.47 17.38
C GLU A 45 1.65 -6.14 16.00
N GLY A 46 1.52 -5.35 14.90
CA GLY A 46 1.31 -5.87 13.54
C GLY A 46 -0.05 -6.53 13.32
N ALA A 47 -0.92 -6.47 14.34
CA ALA A 47 -2.23 -7.10 14.36
C ALA A 47 -3.23 -6.35 13.47
N LYS A 48 -3.04 -5.04 13.29
CA LYS A 48 -3.83 -4.21 12.38
C LYS A 48 -2.91 -3.47 11.43
N GLN A 49 -3.10 -3.75 10.16
CA GLN A 49 -2.37 -3.18 9.05
C GLN A 49 -3.37 -2.69 8.00
N THR A 50 -3.03 -1.57 7.38
CA THR A 50 -3.80 -0.97 6.28
C THR A 50 -2.85 -0.53 5.17
N PHE A 51 -3.25 -0.77 3.93
CA PHE A 51 -2.58 -0.26 2.74
C PHE A 51 -3.64 0.31 1.79
N THR A 52 -3.50 1.58 1.46
CA THR A 52 -4.47 2.30 0.64
C THR A 52 -3.76 2.96 -0.53
N VAL A 53 -4.32 2.81 -1.73
CA VAL A 53 -3.89 3.54 -2.94
C VAL A 53 -5.09 4.29 -3.48
N ALA A 54 -4.96 5.60 -3.63
CA ALA A 54 -5.99 6.45 -4.21
C ALA A 54 -5.46 7.06 -5.50
N VAL A 55 -6.29 7.05 -6.55
CA VAL A 55 -5.94 7.52 -7.88
C VAL A 55 -7.06 8.36 -8.48
N ASP A 56 -6.66 9.34 -9.28
CA ASP A 56 -7.52 10.14 -10.14
C ASP A 56 -6.87 10.14 -11.53
N VAL A 57 -7.63 9.72 -12.54
CA VAL A 57 -7.12 9.49 -13.90
C VAL A 57 -8.22 9.80 -14.91
N ALA A 58 -7.91 10.55 -15.97
CA ALA A 58 -8.83 10.94 -17.03
C ALA A 58 -9.03 9.81 -18.06
N VAL A 59 -9.58 8.67 -17.62
CA VAL A 59 -9.96 7.52 -18.45
C VAL A 59 -11.46 7.26 -18.36
N PRO A 60 -12.07 6.49 -19.28
CA PRO A 60 -13.49 6.15 -19.20
C PRO A 60 -13.85 5.45 -17.87
N ASP A 61 -15.04 5.73 -17.36
CA ASP A 61 -15.62 5.01 -16.22
C ASP A 61 -15.66 3.51 -16.49
N GLY A 62 -15.39 2.71 -15.46
CA GLY A 62 -15.31 1.25 -15.55
C GLY A 62 -13.94 0.74 -15.99
N THR A 63 -13.01 1.60 -16.41
CA THR A 63 -11.61 1.22 -16.65
C THR A 63 -11.02 0.59 -15.39
N GLN A 64 -10.32 -0.53 -15.55
CA GLN A 64 -9.61 -1.17 -14.45
C GLN A 64 -8.13 -0.78 -14.48
N LEU A 65 -7.61 -0.37 -13.33
CA LEU A 65 -6.20 -0.20 -13.07
C LEU A 65 -5.71 -1.27 -12.10
N PHE A 66 -4.45 -1.65 -12.22
CA PHE A 66 -3.85 -2.73 -11.44
C PHE A 66 -2.78 -2.17 -10.53
N VAL A 67 -2.88 -2.48 -9.25
CA VAL A 67 -1.95 -1.99 -8.23
C VAL A 67 -0.95 -3.09 -7.90
N PHE A 68 0.33 -2.70 -7.85
CA PHE A 68 1.43 -3.56 -7.45
C PHE A 68 2.20 -2.95 -6.30
N ALA A 69 2.62 -3.78 -5.34
CA ALA A 69 3.54 -3.42 -4.27
C ALA A 69 4.79 -4.30 -4.37
N ASN A 70 5.98 -3.68 -4.40
CA ASN A 70 7.25 -4.37 -4.60
C ASN A 70 7.24 -5.34 -5.81
N GLY A 71 6.48 -5.02 -6.86
CA GLY A 71 6.33 -5.83 -8.07
C GLY A 71 5.31 -6.98 -7.99
N ALA A 72 4.69 -7.24 -6.84
CA ALA A 72 3.63 -8.23 -6.70
C ALA A 72 2.24 -7.58 -6.88
N PRO A 73 1.27 -8.25 -7.56
CA PRO A 73 -0.08 -7.71 -7.72
C PRO A 73 -0.84 -7.75 -6.40
N VAL A 74 -1.43 -6.62 -6.01
CA VAL A 74 -2.12 -6.49 -4.71
C VAL A 74 -3.61 -6.21 -4.84
N GLY A 75 -4.05 -5.73 -6.00
CA GLY A 75 -5.47 -5.51 -6.25
C GLY A 75 -5.74 -4.70 -7.50
N THR A 76 -7.01 -4.43 -7.73
CA THR A 76 -7.50 -3.65 -8.86
C THR A 76 -8.31 -2.48 -8.36
N ILE A 77 -8.22 -1.35 -9.06
CA ILE A 77 -9.06 -0.18 -8.88
C ILE A 77 -9.96 -0.07 -10.10
N THR A 78 -11.27 0.04 -9.89
CA THR A 78 -12.21 0.39 -10.97
C THR A 78 -12.46 1.88 -10.94
N ILE A 79 -12.16 2.56 -12.04
CA ILE A 79 -12.37 4.00 -12.19
C ILE A 79 -13.86 4.30 -12.22
N ALA A 80 -14.24 5.32 -11.47
CA ALA A 80 -15.57 5.91 -11.43
C ALA A 80 -15.38 7.44 -11.29
N PRO A 81 -16.43 8.25 -11.46
CA PRO A 81 -16.31 9.70 -11.35
C PRO A 81 -15.70 10.13 -10.01
N GLY A 82 -14.55 10.79 -10.06
CA GLY A 82 -13.79 11.25 -8.90
C GLY A 82 -12.61 10.34 -8.54
N ILE A 83 -12.25 10.31 -7.25
CA ILE A 83 -11.09 9.54 -6.78
C ILE A 83 -11.49 8.09 -6.57
N ALA A 84 -10.80 7.19 -7.27
CA ALA A 84 -10.96 5.75 -7.11
C ALA A 84 -9.91 5.22 -6.11
N THR A 85 -10.29 4.24 -5.29
CA THR A 85 -9.45 3.76 -4.17
C THR A 85 -9.38 2.25 -4.12
N LEU A 86 -8.19 1.73 -3.82
CA LEU A 86 -7.96 0.39 -3.29
C LEU A 86 -7.68 0.55 -1.80
N ASP A 87 -8.47 -0.12 -0.97
CA ASP A 87 -8.25 -0.18 0.48
C ASP A 87 -8.13 -1.63 0.93
N LEU A 88 -6.95 -1.99 1.42
CA LEU A 88 -6.65 -3.30 1.96
C LEU A 88 -6.45 -3.17 3.46
N SER A 89 -7.16 -4.00 4.23
CA SER A 89 -6.94 -4.14 5.66
C SER A 89 -6.96 -5.60 6.07
N ASN A 90 -6.06 -5.97 6.99
CA ASN A 90 -6.09 -7.28 7.65
C ASN A 90 -7.01 -7.31 8.89
N ALA A 91 -7.77 -6.24 9.14
CA ALA A 91 -8.73 -6.20 10.24
C ALA A 91 -9.71 -7.38 10.18
N ASN A 92 -10.16 -7.84 11.35
CA ASN A 92 -11.04 -9.00 11.49
C ASN A 92 -10.46 -10.32 10.95
N GLY A 93 -9.13 -10.42 10.83
CA GLY A 93 -8.45 -11.64 10.40
C GLY A 93 -8.48 -11.86 8.88
N VAL A 94 -8.80 -10.82 8.11
CA VAL A 94 -8.68 -10.85 6.64
C VAL A 94 -7.21 -11.01 6.29
N ARG A 95 -6.90 -11.98 5.42
CA ARG A 95 -5.53 -12.17 4.93
C ARG A 95 -5.26 -11.18 3.80
N PHE A 96 -4.11 -10.52 3.86
CA PHE A 96 -3.65 -9.73 2.74
C PHE A 96 -3.35 -10.58 1.49
N PRO A 97 -3.46 -9.97 0.30
CA PRO A 97 -2.87 -10.51 -0.92
C PRO A 97 -1.36 -10.78 -0.72
N PRO A 98 -0.80 -11.78 -1.42
CA PRO A 98 0.65 -11.98 -1.46
C PRO A 98 1.37 -10.68 -1.87
N GLY A 99 2.39 -10.27 -1.10
CA GLY A 99 3.18 -9.07 -1.39
C GLY A 99 2.82 -7.82 -0.57
N VAL A 100 1.72 -7.83 0.19
CA VAL A 100 1.33 -6.72 1.08
C VAL A 100 1.68 -7.00 2.55
N ASP A 101 1.89 -8.27 2.93
CA ASP A 101 2.24 -8.65 4.31
C ASP A 101 3.77 -8.78 4.45
N SER A 102 4.47 -7.97 5.26
CA SER A 102 3.99 -6.85 6.10
C SER A 102 3.96 -5.52 5.34
N VAL A 103 2.97 -4.66 5.61
CA VAL A 103 2.82 -3.36 4.91
C VAL A 103 4.02 -2.45 5.13
N CYS A 104 4.71 -2.57 6.27
CA CYS A 104 5.90 -1.79 6.59
C CYS A 104 7.12 -2.13 5.71
N SER A 105 7.05 -3.21 4.93
CA SER A 105 8.10 -3.62 3.99
C SER A 105 7.85 -3.16 2.55
N ILE A 106 6.71 -2.50 2.30
CA ILE A 106 6.41 -1.93 0.99
C ILE A 106 7.34 -0.73 0.78
N GLY A 107 8.25 -0.85 -0.18
CA GLY A 107 9.17 0.22 -0.56
C GLY A 107 8.83 0.86 -1.90
N HIS A 108 8.05 0.17 -2.76
CA HIS A 108 7.66 0.67 -4.07
C HIS A 108 6.21 0.31 -4.40
N VAL A 109 5.50 1.26 -4.99
CA VAL A 109 4.12 1.11 -5.47
C VAL A 109 4.06 1.53 -6.93
N SER A 110 3.37 0.73 -7.75
CA SER A 110 3.05 1.10 -9.13
C SER A 110 1.60 0.79 -9.45
N VAL A 111 0.98 1.67 -10.24
CA VAL A 111 -0.36 1.48 -10.80
C VAL A 111 -0.24 1.38 -12.31
N THR A 112 -0.77 0.31 -12.90
CA THR A 112 -0.71 0.05 -14.33
C THR A 112 -2.09 0.00 -14.97
N ASP A 113 -2.14 0.16 -16.28
CA ASP A 113 -3.29 -0.22 -17.09
C ASP A 113 -3.38 -1.75 -17.28
N GLU A 114 -4.36 -2.20 -18.08
CA GLU A 114 -4.57 -3.61 -18.43
C GLU A 114 -3.43 -4.21 -19.28
N ALA A 115 -2.71 -3.40 -20.04
CA ALA A 115 -1.55 -3.84 -20.81
C ALA A 115 -0.29 -4.02 -19.94
N GLY A 116 -0.34 -3.61 -18.67
CA GLY A 116 0.80 -3.61 -17.76
C GLY A 116 1.69 -2.38 -17.88
N THR A 117 1.23 -1.34 -18.57
CA THR A 117 1.94 -0.07 -18.72
C THR A 117 1.84 0.73 -17.42
N PRO A 118 2.96 1.13 -16.79
CA PRO A 118 2.91 1.90 -15.55
C PRO A 118 2.42 3.32 -15.83
N LEU A 119 1.34 3.72 -15.15
CA LEU A 119 0.79 5.09 -15.20
C LEU A 119 1.29 5.92 -14.02
N LEU A 120 1.37 5.32 -12.83
CA LEU A 120 1.81 5.97 -11.60
C LEU A 120 2.85 5.11 -10.90
N VAL A 121 3.89 5.74 -10.34
CA VAL A 121 4.94 5.08 -9.55
C VAL A 121 5.35 5.92 -8.35
N GLY A 122 5.78 5.27 -7.27
CA GLY A 122 6.31 5.96 -6.09
C GLY A 122 6.99 4.99 -5.13
N SER A 123 7.78 5.55 -4.22
CA SER A 123 8.52 4.80 -3.20
C SER A 123 8.40 5.45 -1.83
N PHE A 124 8.28 4.63 -0.79
CA PHE A 124 8.35 5.01 0.62
C PHE A 124 9.80 5.19 1.08
#